data_AF-A0A9X6AFB3-F1
#
_entry.id   AF-A0A9X6AFB3-F1
#
_cell.length_a   1.000
_cell.length_b   1.000
_cell.length_c   1.000
_cell.angle_alpha   90.00
_cell.angle_beta   90.00
_cell.angle_gamma   90.00
#
_symmetry.space_group_name_H-M   'P 1'
#
loop_
_entity.id
_entity.type
_entity.pdbx_description
1 polymer ?
#
loop_
_entity_poly.entity_id
_entity_poly.type
_entity_poly.pdbx_seq_one_letter_code
_entity_poly.pdbx_strand_id
1 'polypeptide(L)'
;LAATGAAKADLVGHSQGGLMPRYYLKFLGGAAKVNTFVGIAPDNHGTTLDGLTNLLPYFPGAEDLLSAATPALADQIVGSAFLTKLNAGGDTVPGVHYTVIATKYDEVVTPYRSQFLTGSDVHNVLLQDLCPVDLSEHAAIGLLDRIAFHEAANALDPAHATPTNCASVFS
;
A
#
# COMPACT_ATOMS: atom_id res chain seq x y z
N LEU A 1 6.30 -0.10 20.55
CA LEU A 1 6.60 -1.39 21.20
C LEU A 1 6.87 -1.24 22.69
N ALA A 2 7.87 -0.46 23.14
CA ALA A 2 8.15 -0.30 24.58
C ALA A 2 6.92 0.14 25.42
N ALA A 3 6.13 1.10 24.92
CA ALA A 3 4.92 1.55 25.61
C ALA A 3 3.81 0.48 25.68
N THR A 4 3.70 -0.41 24.69
CA THR A 4 2.66 -1.44 24.62
C THR A 4 3.10 -2.79 25.19
N GLY A 5 4.41 -3.00 25.39
CA GLY A 5 4.98 -4.29 25.78
C GLY A 5 5.02 -5.35 24.66
N ALA A 6 4.47 -5.05 23.47
CA ALA A 6 4.43 -5.98 22.35
C ALA A 6 5.82 -6.19 21.71
N ALA A 7 6.10 -7.40 21.23
CA ALA A 7 7.35 -7.74 20.56
C ALA A 7 7.40 -7.26 19.10
N LYS A 8 6.25 -7.25 18.41
CA LYS A 8 6.07 -6.78 17.04
C LYS A 8 4.80 -5.94 16.93
N ALA A 9 4.68 -5.18 15.85
CA ALA A 9 3.46 -4.50 15.45
C ALA A 9 3.06 -4.95 14.04
N ASP A 10 1.79 -4.78 13.72
CA ASP A 10 1.31 -4.85 12.34
C ASP A 10 1.20 -3.44 11.77
N LEU A 11 1.49 -3.30 10.47
CA LEU A 11 1.46 -2.03 9.77
C LEU A 11 0.41 -2.07 8.66
N VAL A 12 -0.42 -1.05 8.59
CA VAL A 12 -1.32 -0.79 7.46
C VAL A 12 -0.96 0.58 6.88
N GLY A 13 -0.77 0.65 5.57
CA GLY A 13 -0.38 1.88 4.89
C GLY A 13 -1.10 2.06 3.57
N HIS A 14 -1.56 3.28 3.30
CA HIS A 14 -2.22 3.66 2.05
C HIS A 14 -1.27 4.48 1.17
N SER A 15 -1.30 4.27 -0.16
CA SER A 15 -0.51 5.04 -1.12
C SER A 15 0.99 5.02 -0.77
N GLN A 16 1.66 6.18 -0.68
CA GLN A 16 3.03 6.32 -0.19
C GLN A 16 3.27 5.61 1.16
N GLY A 17 2.26 5.61 2.04
CA GLY A 17 2.30 4.93 3.33
C GLY A 17 2.37 3.40 3.20
N GLY A 18 2.01 2.84 2.06
CA GLY A 18 2.22 1.43 1.69
C GLY A 18 3.51 1.17 0.88
N LEU A 19 4.26 2.21 0.51
CA LEU A 19 5.62 2.08 -0.04
C LEU A 19 6.68 2.23 1.04
N MET A 20 6.59 3.31 1.81
CA MET A 20 7.64 3.75 2.74
C MET A 20 8.01 2.70 3.80
N PRO A 21 7.06 1.92 4.39
CA PRO A 21 7.41 0.88 5.37
C PRO A 21 8.39 -0.17 4.82
N ARG A 22 8.41 -0.44 3.51
CA ARG A 22 9.38 -1.37 2.92
C ARG A 22 10.82 -0.89 3.13
N TYR A 23 11.06 0.42 3.12
CA TYR A 23 12.38 0.97 3.42
C TYR A 23 12.78 0.67 4.87
N TYR A 24 11.85 0.85 5.82
CA TYR A 24 12.07 0.50 7.23
C TYR A 24 12.36 -0.99 7.42
N LEU A 25 11.57 -1.85 6.76
CA LEU A 25 11.74 -3.30 6.79
C LEU A 25 13.12 -3.74 6.26
N LYS A 26 13.56 -3.18 5.13
CA LYS A 26 14.81 -3.57 4.44
C LYS A 26 16.06 -2.97 5.05
N PHE A 27 16.03 -1.72 5.48
CA PHE A 27 17.27 -0.97 5.75
C PHE A 27 17.41 -0.47 7.19
N LEU A 28 16.32 -0.49 7.99
CA LEU A 28 16.31 0.09 9.33
C LEU A 28 15.97 -0.93 10.43
N GLY A 29 16.10 -2.22 10.10
CA GLY A 29 15.88 -3.32 11.05
C GLY A 29 14.40 -3.58 11.38
N GLY A 30 13.49 -3.12 10.52
CA GLY A 30 12.05 -3.27 10.75
C GLY A 30 11.54 -4.70 10.72
N ALA A 31 12.20 -5.60 10.00
CA ALA A 31 11.83 -7.02 9.90
C ALA A 31 11.67 -7.71 11.27
N ALA A 32 12.52 -7.36 12.24
CA ALA A 32 12.46 -7.92 13.59
C ALA A 32 11.27 -7.41 14.43
N LYS A 33 10.64 -6.31 14.00
CA LYS A 33 9.64 -5.54 14.76
C LYS A 33 8.27 -5.50 14.09
N VAL A 34 8.15 -6.05 12.89
CA VAL A 34 6.89 -6.10 12.13
C VAL A 34 6.48 -7.55 11.94
N ASN A 35 5.20 -7.84 12.16
CA ASN A 35 4.62 -9.16 11.96
C ASN A 35 3.90 -9.19 10.59
N THR A 36 2.87 -8.37 10.42
CA THR A 36 2.13 -8.20 9.17
C THR A 36 2.33 -6.80 8.59
N PHE A 37 2.41 -6.71 7.28
CA PHE A 37 2.37 -5.46 6.53
C PHE A 37 1.30 -5.50 5.44
N VAL A 38 0.33 -4.59 5.55
CA VAL A 38 -0.76 -4.41 4.58
C VAL A 38 -0.56 -3.09 3.84
N GLY A 39 -0.45 -3.14 2.52
CA GLY A 39 -0.46 -1.98 1.64
C GLY A 39 -1.81 -1.86 0.92
N ILE A 40 -2.48 -0.72 1.05
CA ILE A 40 -3.70 -0.39 0.30
C ILE A 40 -3.33 0.62 -0.78
N ALA A 41 -3.57 0.30 -2.04
CA ALA A 41 -3.09 1.06 -3.20
C ALA A 41 -1.60 1.51 -3.11
N PRO A 42 -0.64 0.65 -2.70
CA PRO A 42 0.73 1.07 -2.47
C PRO A 42 1.49 1.29 -3.78
N ASP A 43 2.24 2.37 -3.91
CA ASP A 43 3.10 2.63 -5.08
C ASP A 43 4.45 1.89 -5.00
N ASN A 44 4.41 0.58 -4.75
CA ASN A 44 5.57 -0.27 -4.45
C ASN A 44 6.69 -0.20 -5.49
N HIS A 45 6.34 -0.06 -6.76
CA HIS A 45 7.31 0.11 -7.85
C HIS A 45 7.31 1.52 -8.44
N GLY A 46 6.71 2.47 -7.72
CA GLY A 46 6.57 3.87 -8.08
C GLY A 46 5.38 4.16 -8.99
N THR A 47 5.26 5.45 -9.29
CA THR A 47 4.34 6.00 -10.28
C THR A 47 5.03 7.10 -11.11
N THR A 48 4.28 7.89 -11.86
CA THR A 48 4.75 9.06 -12.60
C THR A 48 4.33 10.34 -11.88
N LEU A 49 4.98 11.47 -12.23
CA LEU A 49 4.54 12.77 -11.73
C LEU A 49 3.10 13.08 -12.18
N ASP A 50 2.73 12.68 -13.39
CA ASP A 50 1.37 12.81 -13.93
C ASP A 50 0.35 11.93 -13.18
N GLY A 51 0.74 10.76 -12.69
CA GLY A 51 -0.10 9.98 -11.78
C GLY A 51 -0.33 10.72 -10.46
N LEU A 52 0.72 11.31 -9.89
CA LEU A 52 0.63 12.05 -8.62
C LEU A 52 -0.25 13.31 -8.72
N THR A 53 -0.33 13.98 -9.88
CA THR A 53 -1.22 15.14 -10.05
C THR A 53 -2.69 14.78 -9.98
N ASN A 54 -3.08 13.51 -10.19
CA ASN A 54 -4.46 13.07 -9.99
C ASN A 54 -4.91 13.14 -8.51
N LEU A 55 -3.98 13.36 -7.56
CA LEU A 55 -4.33 13.63 -6.17
C LEU A 55 -4.76 15.08 -5.90
N LEU A 56 -4.46 16.03 -6.79
CA LEU A 56 -4.76 17.46 -6.59
C LEU A 56 -6.20 17.77 -6.19
N PRO A 57 -7.23 17.18 -6.83
CA PRO A 57 -8.62 17.46 -6.47
C PRO A 57 -8.97 17.13 -5.01
N TYR A 58 -8.22 16.22 -4.38
CA TYR A 58 -8.41 15.83 -2.98
C TYR A 58 -7.64 16.70 -1.98
N PHE A 59 -6.66 17.50 -2.45
CA PHE A 59 -5.79 18.34 -1.63
C PHE A 59 -5.70 19.78 -2.17
N PRO A 60 -6.80 20.56 -2.10
CA PRO A 60 -6.78 21.94 -2.59
C PRO A 60 -5.74 22.78 -1.86
N GLY A 61 -4.93 23.55 -2.59
CA GLY A 61 -3.83 24.35 -2.03
C GLY A 61 -2.46 23.65 -2.02
N ALA A 62 -2.37 22.40 -2.51
CA ALA A 62 -1.11 21.67 -2.64
C ALA A 62 -0.49 21.75 -4.05
N GLU A 63 -1.03 22.59 -4.94
CA GLU A 63 -0.63 22.68 -6.35
C GLU A 63 0.87 22.97 -6.50
N ASP A 64 1.37 23.94 -5.74
CA ASP A 64 2.79 24.34 -5.78
C ASP A 64 3.73 23.28 -5.19
N LEU A 65 3.19 22.33 -4.41
CA LEU A 65 3.95 21.23 -3.83
C LEU A 65 4.07 20.03 -4.78
N LEU A 66 3.29 19.97 -5.87
CA LEU A 66 3.29 18.87 -6.83
C LEU A 66 4.30 19.07 -7.95
N SER A 67 5.57 19.16 -7.55
CA SER A 67 6.70 19.23 -8.47
C SER A 67 7.75 18.18 -8.14
N ALA A 68 8.60 17.86 -9.12
CA ALA A 68 9.78 17.03 -8.90
C ALA A 68 10.82 17.69 -7.95
N ALA A 69 10.63 18.96 -7.55
CA ALA A 69 11.44 19.59 -6.51
C ALA A 69 10.99 19.18 -5.10
N THR A 70 9.79 18.63 -4.94
CA THR A 70 9.29 18.10 -3.66
C THR A 70 9.84 16.69 -3.45
N PRO A 71 10.75 16.48 -2.46
CA PRO A 71 11.54 15.25 -2.37
C PRO A 71 10.69 13.97 -2.33
N ALA A 72 9.62 13.95 -1.54
CA ALA A 72 8.76 12.77 -1.40
C ALA A 72 8.02 12.40 -2.70
N LEU A 73 7.71 13.38 -3.56
CA LEU A 73 7.11 13.09 -4.86
C LEU A 73 8.15 12.58 -5.84
N ALA A 74 9.34 13.22 -5.86
CA ALA A 74 10.45 12.80 -6.70
C ALA A 74 10.92 11.36 -6.38
N ASP A 75 10.92 10.99 -5.10
CA ASP A 75 11.29 9.65 -4.64
C ASP A 75 10.31 8.56 -5.12
N GLN A 76 9.03 8.90 -5.35
CA GLN A 76 8.00 7.98 -5.85
C GLN A 76 8.00 7.83 -7.38
N ILE A 77 8.77 8.64 -8.11
CA ILE A 77 8.85 8.55 -9.57
C ILE A 77 9.62 7.29 -9.98
N VAL A 78 9.04 6.46 -10.86
CA VAL A 78 9.70 5.28 -11.42
C VAL A 78 11.11 5.63 -11.92
N GLY A 79 12.12 4.88 -11.46
CA GLY A 79 13.52 5.11 -11.79
C GLY A 79 14.25 6.10 -10.88
N SER A 80 13.59 6.66 -9.86
CA SER A 80 14.25 7.45 -8.82
C SER A 80 15.36 6.64 -8.12
N ALA A 81 16.35 7.35 -7.56
CA ALA A 81 17.41 6.70 -6.79
C ALA A 81 16.84 5.96 -5.56
N PHE A 82 15.77 6.49 -4.95
CA PHE A 82 15.07 5.86 -3.85
C PHE A 82 14.45 4.52 -4.26
N LEU A 83 13.62 4.48 -5.31
CA LEU A 83 12.97 3.24 -5.77
C LEU A 83 13.97 2.24 -6.32
N THR A 84 15.00 2.71 -7.02
CA THR A 84 16.09 1.84 -7.51
C THR A 84 16.76 1.12 -6.33
N LYS A 85 17.05 1.85 -5.25
CA LYS A 85 17.60 1.25 -4.02
C LYS A 85 16.58 0.34 -3.34
N LEU A 86 15.33 0.77 -3.21
CA LEU A 86 14.31 0.04 -2.48
C LEU A 86 13.95 -1.29 -3.14
N ASN A 87 13.83 -1.34 -4.46
CA ASN A 87 13.42 -2.53 -5.21
C ASN A 87 14.61 -3.45 -5.57
N ALA A 88 15.85 -3.05 -5.29
CA ALA A 88 17.00 -3.93 -5.43
C ALA A 88 16.93 -5.13 -4.45
N GLY A 89 17.19 -6.34 -4.96
CA GLY A 89 17.27 -7.55 -4.12
C GLY A 89 15.92 -8.17 -3.72
N GLY A 90 14.82 -7.83 -4.41
CA GLY A 90 13.49 -8.40 -4.19
C GLY A 90 12.59 -7.57 -3.27
N ASP A 91 11.30 -7.90 -3.26
CA ASP A 91 10.28 -7.02 -2.68
C ASP A 91 10.08 -7.18 -1.17
N THR A 92 10.31 -8.40 -0.68
CA THR A 92 10.00 -8.81 0.69
C THR A 92 11.26 -9.11 1.50
N VAL A 93 11.16 -9.02 2.83
CA VAL A 93 12.17 -9.57 3.76
C VAL A 93 11.58 -10.76 4.52
N PRO A 94 12.40 -11.74 4.94
CA PRO A 94 11.90 -12.89 5.70
C PRO A 94 11.26 -12.49 7.04
N GLY A 95 10.24 -13.24 7.46
CA GLY A 95 9.61 -13.09 8.77
C GLY A 95 8.55 -11.97 8.88
N VAL A 96 8.07 -11.47 7.73
CA VAL A 96 6.96 -10.52 7.61
C VAL A 96 5.94 -11.08 6.62
N HIS A 97 4.65 -11.05 6.99
CA HIS A 97 3.54 -11.39 6.11
C HIS A 97 3.09 -10.17 5.32
N TYR A 98 3.00 -10.26 3.99
CA TYR A 98 2.66 -9.13 3.14
C TYR A 98 1.27 -9.31 2.54
N THR A 99 0.43 -8.28 2.63
CA THR A 99 -0.82 -8.18 1.86
C THR A 99 -0.84 -6.89 1.08
N VAL A 100 -1.22 -6.95 -0.20
CA VAL A 100 -1.45 -5.77 -1.04
C VAL A 100 -2.88 -5.81 -1.54
N ILE A 101 -3.63 -4.72 -1.35
CA ILE A 101 -4.99 -4.56 -1.85
C ILE A 101 -4.95 -3.43 -2.88
N ALA A 102 -5.17 -3.78 -4.14
CA ALA A 102 -5.13 -2.85 -5.27
C ALA A 102 -6.51 -2.77 -5.96
N THR A 103 -6.78 -1.65 -6.62
CA THR A 103 -7.96 -1.47 -7.47
C THR A 103 -7.53 -1.35 -8.94
N LYS A 104 -8.29 -1.93 -9.86
CA LYS A 104 -8.03 -1.75 -11.31
C LYS A 104 -8.37 -0.33 -11.80
N TYR A 105 -9.08 0.45 -10.98
CA TYR A 105 -9.48 1.83 -11.26
C TYR A 105 -8.50 2.87 -10.73
N ASP A 106 -7.34 2.43 -10.24
CA ASP A 106 -6.31 3.33 -9.75
C ASP A 106 -5.77 4.22 -10.88
N GLU A 107 -5.95 5.51 -10.72
CA GLU A 107 -5.55 6.57 -11.63
C GLU A 107 -4.20 7.20 -11.24
N VAL A 108 -3.75 6.98 -10.01
CA VAL A 108 -2.52 7.59 -9.48
C VAL A 108 -1.33 6.68 -9.70
N VAL A 109 -1.48 5.37 -9.53
CA VAL A 109 -0.41 4.36 -9.65
C VAL A 109 -0.75 3.42 -10.79
N THR A 110 -0.25 3.77 -11.98
CA THR A 110 -0.52 3.03 -13.22
C THR A 110 0.75 2.45 -13.84
N PRO A 111 0.71 1.21 -14.38
CA PRO A 111 -0.41 0.27 -14.31
C PRO A 111 -0.60 -0.29 -12.90
N TYR A 112 -1.84 -0.44 -12.42
CA TYR A 112 -2.14 -0.86 -11.03
C TYR A 112 -1.42 -2.13 -10.55
N ARG A 113 -1.05 -3.03 -11.48
CA ARG A 113 -0.29 -4.25 -11.14
C ARG A 113 1.12 -3.96 -10.62
N SER A 114 1.67 -2.76 -10.87
CA SER A 114 2.95 -2.33 -10.28
C SER A 114 2.87 -2.18 -8.75
N GLN A 115 1.67 -2.12 -8.19
CA GLN A 115 1.45 -2.09 -6.74
C GLN A 115 1.73 -3.44 -6.08
N PHE A 116 1.59 -4.55 -6.81
CA PHE A 116 1.77 -5.88 -6.27
C PHE A 116 3.23 -6.18 -5.92
N LEU A 117 3.43 -7.03 -4.91
CA LEU A 117 4.75 -7.49 -4.47
C LEU A 117 5.02 -8.93 -4.94
N THR A 118 6.29 -9.30 -4.98
CA THR A 118 6.76 -10.65 -5.30
C THR A 118 7.53 -11.26 -4.13
N GLY A 119 7.19 -12.48 -3.72
CA GLY A 119 7.84 -13.13 -2.59
C GLY A 119 7.12 -14.40 -2.15
N SER A 120 7.72 -15.12 -1.20
CA SER A 120 7.16 -16.38 -0.69
C SER A 120 5.96 -16.21 0.24
N ASP A 121 5.79 -15.03 0.81
CA ASP A 121 4.79 -14.73 1.86
C ASP A 121 4.05 -13.43 1.51
N VAL A 122 3.46 -13.42 0.30
CA VAL A 122 2.73 -12.29 -0.27
C VAL A 122 1.33 -12.72 -0.69
N HIS A 123 0.35 -11.95 -0.26
CA HIS A 123 -1.04 -12.03 -0.70
C HIS A 123 -1.41 -10.76 -1.48
N ASN A 124 -1.44 -10.85 -2.81
CA ASN A 124 -1.88 -9.74 -3.66
C ASN A 124 -3.36 -9.91 -3.99
N VAL A 125 -4.16 -8.90 -3.68
CA VAL A 125 -5.62 -8.90 -3.82
C VAL A 125 -6.02 -7.78 -4.77
N LEU A 126 -6.83 -8.13 -5.78
CA LEU A 126 -7.55 -7.16 -6.58
C LEU A 126 -8.93 -6.94 -5.96
N LEU A 127 -9.25 -5.70 -5.62
CA LEU A 127 -10.53 -5.32 -5.01
C LEU A 127 -11.73 -5.85 -5.81
N GLN A 128 -11.65 -5.82 -7.14
CA GLN A 128 -12.73 -6.29 -8.00
C GLN A 128 -12.88 -7.81 -8.06
N ASP A 129 -11.90 -8.59 -7.56
CA ASP A 129 -12.08 -10.03 -7.36
C ASP A 129 -12.94 -10.31 -6.10
N LEU A 130 -12.93 -9.38 -5.13
CA LEU A 130 -13.78 -9.44 -3.93
C LEU A 130 -15.19 -8.91 -4.22
N CYS A 131 -15.27 -7.76 -4.89
CA CYS A 131 -16.53 -7.15 -5.30
C CYS A 131 -16.43 -6.52 -6.70
N PRO A 132 -16.98 -7.16 -7.75
CA PRO A 132 -16.84 -6.68 -9.13
C PRO A 132 -17.44 -5.30 -9.42
N VAL A 133 -18.38 -4.85 -8.57
CA VAL A 133 -19.08 -3.55 -8.68
C VAL A 133 -18.46 -2.47 -7.78
N ASP A 134 -17.37 -2.80 -7.09
CA ASP A 134 -16.60 -1.81 -6.36
C ASP A 134 -15.71 -1.02 -7.32
N LEU A 135 -15.96 0.29 -7.39
CA LEU A 135 -15.34 1.23 -8.32
C LEU A 135 -14.40 2.20 -7.61
N SER A 136 -14.02 1.92 -6.36
CA SER A 136 -13.08 2.76 -5.61
C SER A 136 -11.81 3.02 -6.42
N GLU A 137 -11.46 4.29 -6.55
CA GLU A 137 -10.21 4.77 -7.13
C GLU A 137 -9.12 4.90 -6.04
N HIS A 138 -7.97 5.50 -6.37
CA HIS A 138 -6.80 5.49 -5.50
C HIS A 138 -7.06 6.08 -4.10
N ALA A 139 -7.82 7.16 -3.99
CA ALA A 139 -8.14 7.77 -2.70
C ALA A 139 -9.23 6.98 -1.95
N ALA A 140 -10.33 6.64 -2.61
CA ALA A 140 -11.49 5.97 -2.02
C ALA A 140 -11.13 4.63 -1.37
N ILE A 141 -10.30 3.81 -2.04
CA ILE A 141 -9.91 2.49 -1.54
C ILE A 141 -9.20 2.57 -0.18
N GLY A 142 -8.45 3.65 0.08
CA GLY A 142 -7.70 3.85 1.33
C GLY A 142 -8.44 4.66 2.39
N LEU A 143 -9.47 5.42 2.01
CA LEU A 143 -10.12 6.40 2.88
C LEU A 143 -11.54 6.03 3.30
N LEU A 144 -12.29 5.32 2.45
CA LEU A 144 -13.73 5.12 2.62
C LEU A 144 -14.18 3.67 2.42
N ASP A 145 -13.36 2.86 1.76
CA ASP A 145 -13.75 1.54 1.27
C ASP A 145 -13.71 0.47 2.36
N ARG A 146 -14.89 0.12 2.86
CA ARG A 146 -15.07 -0.92 3.88
C ARG A 146 -14.79 -2.33 3.37
N ILE A 147 -14.87 -2.57 2.07
CA ILE A 147 -14.51 -3.86 1.48
C ILE A 147 -12.99 -4.03 1.57
N ALA A 148 -12.23 -3.00 1.18
CA ALA A 148 -10.77 -2.98 1.38
C ALA A 148 -10.38 -3.06 2.86
N PHE A 149 -11.09 -2.37 3.76
CA PHE A 149 -10.82 -2.42 5.20
C PHE A 149 -11.13 -3.78 5.83
N HIS A 150 -12.19 -4.45 5.38
CA HIS A 150 -12.51 -5.81 5.80
C HIS A 150 -11.40 -6.79 5.37
N GLU A 151 -10.89 -6.66 4.15
CA GLU A 151 -9.76 -7.48 3.69
C GLU A 151 -8.47 -7.16 4.46
N ALA A 152 -8.21 -5.90 4.80
CA ALA A 152 -7.10 -5.54 5.67
C ALA A 152 -7.26 -6.16 7.07
N ALA A 153 -8.47 -6.18 7.63
CA ALA A 153 -8.76 -6.82 8.91
C ALA A 153 -8.51 -8.34 8.87
N ASN A 154 -8.88 -9.02 7.78
CA ASN A 154 -8.57 -10.43 7.56
C ASN A 154 -7.05 -10.69 7.59
N ALA A 155 -6.25 -9.81 6.99
CA ALA A 155 -4.79 -9.92 7.02
C ALA A 155 -4.19 -9.69 8.42
N LEU A 156 -4.84 -8.88 9.26
CA LEU A 156 -4.42 -8.60 10.63
C LEU A 156 -4.81 -9.71 11.62
N ASP A 157 -5.90 -10.43 11.37
CA ASP A 157 -6.35 -11.56 12.19
C ASP A 157 -6.77 -12.77 11.33
N PRO A 158 -5.79 -13.48 10.72
CA PRO A 158 -6.09 -14.58 9.81
C PRO A 158 -6.76 -15.78 10.50
N ALA A 159 -6.67 -15.88 11.83
CA ALA A 159 -7.33 -16.95 12.59
C ALA A 159 -8.86 -16.82 12.62
N HIS A 160 -9.38 -15.59 12.44
CA HIS A 160 -10.81 -15.29 12.44
C HIS A 160 -11.29 -14.67 11.13
N ALA A 161 -10.46 -14.70 10.08
CA ALA A 161 -10.78 -14.14 8.78
C ALA A 161 -12.05 -14.76 8.18
N THR A 162 -12.85 -13.92 7.51
CA THR A 162 -14.04 -14.36 6.77
C THR A 162 -14.01 -13.85 5.33
N PRO A 163 -14.65 -14.53 4.36
CA PRO A 163 -14.58 -14.11 2.96
C PRO A 163 -15.08 -12.68 2.74
N THR A 164 -14.19 -11.79 2.31
CA THR A 164 -14.56 -10.43 1.90
C THR A 164 -15.36 -10.49 0.59
N ASN A 165 -16.48 -9.78 0.55
CA ASN A 165 -17.35 -9.70 -0.63
C ASN A 165 -18.11 -8.36 -0.62
N CYS A 166 -18.99 -8.14 -1.61
CA CYS A 166 -19.74 -6.89 -1.70
C CYS A 166 -20.58 -6.55 -0.45
N ALA A 167 -21.00 -7.53 0.36
CA ALA A 167 -21.74 -7.27 1.60
C ALA A 167 -20.88 -6.63 2.70
N SER A 168 -19.54 -6.73 2.60
CA SER A 168 -18.60 -6.11 3.54
C SER A 168 -18.66 -4.58 3.53
N VAL A 169 -19.38 -3.96 2.59
CA VAL A 169 -19.70 -2.52 2.62
C VAL A 169 -20.50 -2.12 3.87
N PHE A 170 -21.16 -3.06 4.55
CA PHE A 170 -21.96 -2.79 5.76
C PHE A 170 -21.26 -3.16 7.08
N SER A 171 -20.15 -3.89 7.01
CA SER A 171 -19.35 -4.27 8.19
C SER A 171 -18.42 -3.17 8.65
#